data_AF-A0A058ZC05-F1
#
_entry.id   AF-A0A058ZC05-F1
#
_cell.length_a   1.000
_cell.length_b   1.000
_cell.length_c   1.000
_cell.angle_alpha   90.00
_cell.angle_beta   90.00
_cell.angle_gamma   90.00
#
_symmetry.space_group_name_H-M   'P 1'
#
loop_
_entity.id
_entity.type
_entity.pdbx_description
1 polymer ?
#
loop_
_entity_poly.entity_id
_entity_poly.type
_entity_poly.pdbx_seq_one_letter_code
_entity_poly.pdbx_strand_id
1 'polypeptide(L)'
;MSASKPQHPSLLELVDQRQSQGINDKGDRSFTGLLKKTTPFVESDVDEELILDMYFVEQVSLSGLKITATDADSAPKRIRVFVNRDDVSFENGSSLTAAFESDLTAASLAAGCYIPLRIARFQRVSNITIFVQSNHGAETTRIHGIDVFGIGAGTTNMSDLKKVEHSHA
;
A
#
# COMPACT_ATOMS: atom_id res chain seq x y z
N MET A 1 21.47 -9.08 3.36
CA MET A 1 20.25 -9.40 2.60
C MET A 1 19.95 -8.22 1.69
N SER A 2 19.83 -8.44 0.38
CA SER A 2 19.61 -7.34 -0.59
C SER A 2 18.17 -6.87 -0.46
N ALA A 3 17.95 -5.57 -0.22
CA ALA A 3 16.60 -5.00 -0.23
C ALA A 3 16.00 -5.21 -1.63
N SER A 4 14.85 -5.90 -1.71
CA SER A 4 14.16 -6.10 -2.99
C SER A 4 13.73 -4.75 -3.56
N LYS A 5 14.26 -4.40 -4.73
CA LYS A 5 13.85 -3.20 -5.46
C LYS A 5 12.53 -3.44 -6.21
N PRO A 6 11.71 -2.40 -6.43
CA PRO A 6 10.54 -2.50 -7.29
C PRO A 6 10.94 -2.92 -8.71
N GLN A 7 10.18 -3.87 -9.27
CA GLN A 7 10.37 -4.32 -10.66
C GLN A 7 9.45 -3.56 -11.63
N HIS A 8 8.37 -2.98 -11.12
CA HIS A 8 7.37 -2.24 -11.88
C HIS A 8 7.32 -0.78 -11.42
N PRO A 9 6.80 0.15 -12.24
CA PRO A 9 6.66 1.56 -11.86
C PRO A 9 5.66 1.76 -10.71
N SER A 10 5.76 2.92 -10.06
CA SER A 10 4.73 3.41 -9.14
C SER A 10 3.43 3.64 -9.90
N LEU A 11 2.31 3.36 -9.21
CA LEU A 11 0.95 3.56 -9.71
C LEU A 11 0.23 4.68 -8.96
N LEU A 12 0.93 5.53 -8.21
CA LEU A 12 0.31 6.66 -7.49
C LEU A 12 -0.46 7.61 -8.40
N GLU A 13 -0.05 7.75 -9.66
CA GLU A 13 -0.76 8.55 -10.67
C GLU A 13 -2.12 7.95 -11.07
N LEU A 14 -2.31 6.64 -10.85
CA LEU A 14 -3.57 5.95 -11.12
C LEU A 14 -4.48 5.86 -9.89
N VAL A 15 -4.07 6.41 -8.74
CA VAL A 15 -4.90 6.42 -7.53
C VAL A 15 -6.00 7.46 -7.67
N ASP A 16 -7.26 7.03 -7.51
CA ASP A 16 -8.40 7.93 -7.41
C ASP A 16 -8.44 8.54 -6.01
N GLN A 17 -7.83 9.71 -5.89
CA GLN A 17 -7.76 10.47 -4.63
C GLN A 17 -9.12 10.98 -4.13
N ARG A 18 -10.18 10.94 -4.96
CA ARG A 18 -11.52 11.40 -4.57
C ARG A 18 -12.31 10.27 -3.91
N GLN A 19 -12.09 9.03 -4.34
CA GLN A 19 -12.72 7.84 -3.77
C GLN A 19 -11.90 7.23 -2.64
N SER A 20 -10.58 7.46 -2.63
CA SER A 20 -9.70 7.00 -1.54
C SER A 20 -9.96 7.77 -0.25
N GLN A 21 -9.86 7.07 0.88
CA GLN A 21 -10.17 7.62 2.20
C GLN A 21 -9.39 6.90 3.29
N GLY A 22 -9.14 7.61 4.39
CA GLY A 22 -8.70 7.02 5.65
C GLY A 22 -9.89 6.94 6.61
N ILE A 23 -9.91 5.89 7.42
CA ILE A 23 -10.85 5.73 8.54
C ILE A 23 -10.01 5.67 9.81
N ASN A 24 -10.45 6.41 10.83
CA ASN A 24 -9.72 6.69 12.06
C ASN A 24 -8.45 7.53 11.83
N ASP A 25 -8.36 8.34 10.78
CA ASP A 25 -7.28 9.31 10.61
C ASP A 25 -7.66 10.70 11.12
N LYS A 26 -6.67 11.46 11.60
CA LYS A 26 -6.88 12.85 12.03
C LYS A 26 -7.20 13.71 10.83
N GLY A 27 -8.16 14.63 10.96
CA GLY A 27 -8.60 15.48 9.84
C GLY A 27 -7.46 16.29 9.18
N ASP A 28 -6.51 16.81 9.96
CA ASP A 28 -5.35 17.56 9.49
C ASP A 28 -4.13 16.68 9.13
N ARG A 29 -4.14 15.40 9.52
CA ARG A 29 -3.15 14.36 9.19
C ARG A 29 -3.84 13.16 8.55
N SER A 30 -4.60 13.41 7.47
CA SER A 30 -5.40 12.39 6.80
C SER A 30 -4.63 11.65 5.71
N PHE A 31 -5.09 10.44 5.39
CA PHE A 31 -4.60 9.63 4.29
C PHE A 31 -4.74 10.34 2.94
N THR A 32 -5.88 10.99 2.71
CA THR A 32 -6.09 11.79 1.49
C THR A 32 -5.12 12.96 1.41
N GLY A 33 -4.80 13.58 2.54
CA GLY A 33 -3.78 14.61 2.62
C GLY A 33 -2.37 14.08 2.32
N LEU A 34 -2.05 12.85 2.75
CA LEU A 34 -0.79 12.19 2.41
C LEU A 34 -0.70 11.93 0.89
N LEU A 35 -1.76 11.40 0.28
CA LEU A 35 -1.82 11.17 -1.18
C LEU A 35 -1.67 12.47 -1.99
N LYS A 36 -2.30 13.55 -1.52
CA LYS A 36 -2.22 14.90 -2.12
C LYS A 36 -0.94 15.65 -1.77
N LYS A 37 -0.09 15.09 -0.89
CA LYS A 37 1.11 15.73 -0.36
C LYS A 37 0.82 17.07 0.36
N THR A 38 -0.35 17.20 0.97
CA THR A 38 -0.73 18.36 1.80
C THR A 38 -0.41 18.15 3.27
N THR A 39 -0.14 16.91 3.69
CA THR A 39 0.46 16.59 4.99
C THR A 39 1.68 15.68 4.81
N PRO A 40 2.73 15.81 5.64
CA PRO A 40 3.90 14.91 5.66
C PRO A 40 3.59 13.46 6.08
N PHE A 41 2.49 13.21 6.79
CA PHE A 41 2.12 11.88 7.27
C PHE A 41 0.61 11.79 7.52
N VAL A 42 0.10 10.56 7.53
CA VAL A 42 -1.20 10.20 8.11
C VAL A 42 -1.00 9.75 9.56
N GLU A 43 -1.89 10.16 10.45
CA GLU A 43 -1.89 9.78 11.86
C GLU A 43 -3.28 9.32 12.28
N SER A 44 -3.35 8.27 13.09
CA SER A 44 -4.63 7.81 13.64
C SER A 44 -5.16 8.72 14.75
N ASP A 45 -6.48 8.81 14.88
CA ASP A 45 -7.14 9.77 15.77
C ASP A 45 -7.38 9.21 17.17
N VAL A 46 -8.02 8.04 17.27
CA VAL A 46 -8.48 7.49 18.56
C VAL A 46 -7.48 6.52 19.18
N ASP A 47 -6.95 5.60 18.37
CA ASP A 47 -6.10 4.50 18.80
C ASP A 47 -5.11 4.12 17.69
N GLU A 48 -4.42 2.99 17.80
CA GLU A 48 -3.42 2.52 16.85
C GLU A 48 -4.00 2.01 15.51
N GLU A 49 -5.30 1.76 15.41
CA GLU A 49 -5.88 1.13 14.24
C GLU A 49 -6.12 2.14 13.11
N LEU A 50 -5.84 1.75 11.87
CA LEU A 50 -6.13 2.55 10.66
C LEU A 50 -6.67 1.67 9.56
N ILE A 51 -7.68 2.17 8.85
CA ILE A 51 -8.08 1.60 7.56
C ILE A 51 -7.80 2.64 6.48
N LEU A 52 -7.04 2.23 5.46
CA LEU A 52 -6.69 3.07 4.32
C LEU A 52 -7.25 2.42 3.06
N ASP A 53 -8.31 2.99 2.53
CA ASP A 53 -8.92 2.55 1.28
C ASP A 53 -8.32 3.32 0.12
N MET A 54 -7.63 2.60 -0.77
CA MET A 54 -7.01 3.16 -1.97
C MET A 54 -7.71 2.62 -3.21
N TYR A 55 -8.38 3.50 -3.92
CA TYR A 55 -9.06 3.21 -5.18
C TYR A 55 -8.21 3.59 -6.37
N PHE A 56 -8.40 2.90 -7.50
CA PHE A 56 -7.71 3.18 -8.75
C PHE A 56 -8.69 3.67 -9.82
N VAL A 57 -8.27 4.62 -10.65
CA VAL A 57 -9.09 5.17 -11.76
C VAL A 57 -9.27 4.17 -12.91
N GLU A 58 -8.42 3.15 -12.96
CA GLU A 58 -8.51 2.01 -13.87
C GLU A 58 -8.11 0.72 -13.15
N GLN A 59 -8.42 -0.45 -13.72
CA GLN A 59 -7.95 -1.71 -13.14
C GLN A 59 -6.43 -1.83 -13.26
N VAL A 60 -5.79 -2.22 -12.16
CA VAL A 60 -4.34 -2.43 -12.08
C VAL A 60 -4.01 -3.87 -11.67
N SER A 61 -2.76 -4.27 -11.86
CA SER A 61 -2.19 -5.47 -11.25
C SER A 61 -1.05 -5.07 -10.34
N LEU A 62 -1.16 -5.35 -9.04
CA LEU A 62 -0.15 -4.93 -8.06
C LEU A 62 0.94 -5.99 -7.89
N SER A 63 2.17 -5.50 -7.85
CA SER A 63 3.39 -6.30 -7.69
C SER A 63 4.18 -5.93 -6.43
N GLY A 64 3.87 -4.80 -5.81
CA GLY A 64 4.52 -4.37 -4.58
C GLY A 64 3.79 -3.25 -3.88
N LEU A 65 4.02 -3.16 -2.58
CA LEU A 65 3.57 -2.10 -1.68
C LEU A 65 4.80 -1.56 -0.95
N LYS A 66 4.94 -0.25 -0.87
CA LYS A 66 5.97 0.39 -0.06
C LYS A 66 5.31 1.22 1.02
N ILE A 67 5.75 1.03 2.26
CA ILE A 67 5.33 1.82 3.41
C ILE A 67 6.56 2.42 4.06
N THR A 68 6.50 3.71 4.40
CA THR A 68 7.55 4.41 5.12
C THR A 68 6.98 5.01 6.39
N ALA A 69 7.66 4.80 7.51
CA ALA A 69 7.34 5.44 8.79
C ALA A 69 8.66 5.72 9.52
N THR A 70 8.84 6.94 10.01
CA THR A 70 10.09 7.37 10.66
C THR A 70 10.02 7.32 12.18
N ASP A 71 8.83 7.45 12.75
CA ASP A 71 8.58 7.38 14.19
C ASP A 71 8.47 5.92 14.61
N ALA A 72 9.48 5.39 15.31
CA ALA A 72 9.60 3.95 15.55
C ALA A 72 8.41 3.34 16.32
N ASP A 73 7.97 3.98 17.41
CA ASP A 73 6.90 3.45 18.27
C ASP A 73 5.52 3.59 17.62
N SER A 74 5.30 4.67 16.87
CA SER A 74 4.08 4.91 16.09
C SER A 74 4.07 4.21 14.73
N ALA A 75 5.15 3.54 14.32
CA ALA A 75 5.19 2.87 13.04
C ALA A 75 4.22 1.66 13.03
N PRO A 76 3.51 1.40 11.91
CA PRO A 76 2.61 0.25 11.81
C PRO A 76 3.38 -1.05 11.99
N LYS A 77 2.94 -1.90 12.92
CA LYS A 77 3.56 -3.20 13.19
C LYS A 77 2.89 -4.29 12.40
N ARG A 78 1.57 -4.45 12.52
CA ARG A 78 0.84 -5.50 11.81
C ARG A 78 -0.11 -4.92 10.79
N ILE A 79 0.08 -5.33 9.54
CA ILE A 79 -0.78 -4.91 8.42
C ILE A 79 -1.47 -6.09 7.76
N ARG A 80 -2.68 -5.85 7.28
CA ARG A 80 -3.46 -6.76 6.44
C ARG A 80 -3.92 -5.99 5.21
N VAL A 81 -3.78 -6.61 4.04
CA VAL A 81 -4.16 -5.99 2.75
C VAL A 81 -5.23 -6.84 2.10
N PHE A 82 -6.35 -6.20 1.79
CA PHE A 82 -7.49 -6.77 1.10
C PHE A 82 -7.58 -6.17 -0.30
N VAL A 83 -8.23 -6.89 -1.22
CA VAL A 83 -8.31 -6.52 -2.63
C VAL A 83 -9.76 -6.56 -3.06
N ASN A 84 -10.26 -5.47 -3.66
CA ASN A 84 -11.64 -5.35 -4.15
C ASN A 84 -12.68 -5.62 -3.04
N ARG A 85 -12.50 -4.98 -1.88
CA ARG A 85 -13.34 -5.18 -0.69
C ARG A 85 -13.60 -3.82 -0.04
N ASP A 86 -14.88 -3.50 0.13
CA ASP A 86 -15.32 -2.26 0.78
C ASP A 86 -16.00 -2.52 2.12
N ASP A 87 -16.03 -3.79 2.56
CA ASP A 87 -16.68 -4.26 3.78
C ASP A 87 -15.69 -4.50 4.93
N VAL A 88 -14.43 -4.09 4.77
CA VAL A 88 -13.41 -4.21 5.82
C VAL A 88 -13.67 -3.14 6.88
N SER A 89 -13.70 -3.57 8.14
CA SER A 89 -13.90 -2.72 9.31
C SER A 89 -12.98 -3.17 10.45
N PHE A 90 -12.87 -2.39 11.52
CA PHE A 90 -12.10 -2.78 12.71
C PHE A 90 -12.64 -4.06 13.35
N GLU A 91 -13.97 -4.26 13.33
CA GLU A 91 -14.63 -5.42 13.93
C GLU A 91 -14.36 -6.73 13.17
N ASN A 92 -14.43 -6.69 11.83
CA ASN A 92 -14.29 -7.89 11.00
C ASN A 92 -12.90 -8.02 10.36
N GLY A 93 -12.09 -6.96 10.35
CA GLY A 93 -10.83 -6.89 9.64
C GLY A 93 -9.80 -7.90 10.15
N SER A 94 -9.98 -8.41 11.36
CA SER A 94 -9.17 -9.48 11.96
C SER A 94 -9.63 -10.90 11.58
N SER A 95 -10.89 -11.10 11.21
CA SER A 95 -11.46 -12.42 10.86
C SER A 95 -11.54 -12.67 9.35
N LEU A 96 -11.60 -11.59 8.55
CA LEU A 96 -11.56 -11.69 7.10
C LEU A 96 -10.24 -12.30 6.59
N THR A 97 -10.30 -12.96 5.44
CA THR A 97 -9.11 -13.50 4.77
C THR A 97 -8.45 -12.39 3.96
N ALA A 98 -7.27 -11.94 4.42
CA ALA A 98 -6.47 -10.96 3.70
C ALA A 98 -5.76 -11.61 2.50
N ALA A 99 -5.58 -10.83 1.43
CA ALA A 99 -4.76 -11.25 0.28
C ALA A 99 -3.27 -11.27 0.63
N PHE A 100 -2.88 -10.43 1.59
CA PHE A 100 -1.55 -10.36 2.19
C PHE A 100 -1.65 -9.92 3.65
N GLU A 101 -0.85 -10.49 4.53
CA GLU A 101 -0.66 -10.01 5.90
C GLU A 101 0.79 -10.20 6.33
N SER A 102 1.30 -9.29 7.15
CA SER A 102 2.67 -9.38 7.66
C SER A 102 2.88 -8.49 8.88
N ASP A 103 3.84 -8.91 9.70
CA ASP A 103 4.44 -8.10 10.74
C ASP A 103 5.67 -7.36 10.16
N LEU A 104 5.65 -6.04 10.27
CA LEU A 104 6.69 -5.12 9.84
C LEU A 104 7.55 -4.73 11.05
N THR A 105 8.77 -4.26 10.77
CA THR A 105 9.65 -3.73 11.81
C THR A 105 9.81 -2.23 11.59
N ALA A 106 9.86 -1.47 12.68
CA ALA A 106 10.15 -0.03 12.62
C ALA A 106 11.42 0.28 11.81
N ALA A 107 12.46 -0.57 11.93
CA ALA A 107 13.69 -0.43 11.17
C ALA A 107 13.50 -0.61 9.65
N SER A 108 12.68 -1.58 9.21
CA SER A 108 12.41 -1.76 7.78
C SER A 108 11.59 -0.59 7.23
N LEU A 109 10.63 -0.08 8.01
CA LEU A 109 9.79 1.05 7.66
C LEU A 109 10.59 2.35 7.55
N ALA A 110 11.52 2.61 8.47
CA ALA A 110 12.41 3.76 8.42
C ALA A 110 13.34 3.72 7.18
N ALA A 111 13.70 2.51 6.73
CA ALA A 111 14.48 2.30 5.50
C ALA A 111 13.62 2.31 4.20
N GLY A 112 12.31 2.56 4.31
CA GLY A 112 11.37 2.53 3.18
C GLY A 112 10.98 1.12 2.77
N CYS A 113 10.36 0.38 3.69
CA CYS A 113 9.97 -1.03 3.56
C CYS A 113 9.24 -1.29 2.25
N TYR A 114 9.86 -2.07 1.36
CA TYR A 114 9.21 -2.58 0.15
C TYR A 114 8.76 -4.03 0.37
N ILE A 115 7.50 -4.28 0.11
CA ILE A 115 6.81 -5.55 0.30
C ILE A 115 6.45 -6.09 -1.09
N PRO A 116 7.10 -7.17 -1.57
CA PRO A 116 6.73 -7.79 -2.82
C PRO A 116 5.36 -8.48 -2.70
N LEU A 117 4.44 -8.14 -3.60
CA LEU A 117 3.11 -8.75 -3.70
C LEU A 117 3.08 -9.77 -4.84
N ARG A 118 2.33 -10.86 -4.65
CA ARG A 118 2.14 -11.87 -5.69
C ARG A 118 1.07 -11.37 -6.67
N ILE A 119 1.47 -10.95 -7.86
CA ILE A 119 0.55 -10.45 -8.90
C ILE A 119 -0.67 -11.35 -9.08
N ALA A 120 -0.51 -12.68 -9.06
CA ALA A 120 -1.63 -13.63 -9.19
C ALA A 120 -2.75 -13.49 -8.13
N ARG A 121 -2.47 -12.87 -6.97
CA ARG A 121 -3.46 -12.53 -5.93
C ARG A 121 -3.98 -11.10 -6.04
N PHE A 122 -3.31 -10.27 -6.83
CA PHE A 122 -3.56 -8.84 -7.01
C PHE A 122 -3.70 -8.50 -8.50
N GLN A 123 -4.48 -9.28 -9.25
CA GLN A 123 -4.86 -8.97 -10.64
C GLN A 123 -6.22 -8.26 -10.65
N ARG A 124 -6.44 -7.37 -11.63
CA ARG A 124 -7.73 -6.67 -11.83
C ARG A 124 -8.20 -5.97 -10.54
N VAL A 125 -7.28 -5.27 -9.90
CA VAL A 125 -7.48 -4.52 -8.67
C VAL A 125 -8.14 -3.19 -9.02
N SER A 126 -9.30 -2.93 -8.44
CA SER A 126 -10.01 -1.65 -8.49
C SER A 126 -9.84 -0.87 -7.19
N ASN A 127 -9.69 -1.58 -6.07
CA ASN A 127 -9.27 -1.01 -4.79
C ASN A 127 -8.41 -1.98 -3.99
N ILE A 128 -7.63 -1.42 -3.06
CA ILE A 128 -7.09 -2.15 -1.93
C ILE A 128 -7.49 -1.47 -0.62
N THR A 129 -7.68 -2.28 0.40
CA THR A 129 -7.82 -1.80 1.78
C THR A 129 -6.64 -2.26 2.59
N ILE A 130 -5.87 -1.31 3.13
CA ILE A 130 -4.78 -1.56 4.06
C ILE A 130 -5.31 -1.35 5.47
N PHE A 131 -5.44 -2.43 6.22
CA PHE A 131 -5.81 -2.40 7.63
C PHE A 131 -4.54 -2.51 8.49
N VAL A 132 -4.25 -1.47 9.26
CA VAL A 132 -3.24 -1.48 10.31
C VAL A 132 -3.91 -1.90 11.62
N GLN A 133 -3.47 -3.02 12.17
CA GLN A 133 -4.06 -3.61 13.39
C GLN A 133 -3.35 -3.16 14.68
N SER A 134 -2.08 -2.80 14.59
CA SER A 134 -1.27 -2.42 15.75
C SER A 134 -0.01 -1.68 15.31
N ASN A 135 0.61 -0.96 16.23
CA ASN A 135 1.90 -0.31 16.07
C ASN A 135 2.96 -0.89 17.04
N HIS A 136 4.09 -0.20 17.21
CA HIS A 136 5.22 -0.66 18.02
C HIS A 136 5.18 -0.19 19.49
N GLY A 137 4.05 0.33 19.98
CA GLY A 137 3.81 0.63 21.39
C GLY A 137 3.36 2.07 21.70
N ALA A 138 3.06 2.87 20.67
CA ALA A 138 2.49 4.20 20.84
C ALA A 138 0.95 4.17 20.85
N GLU A 139 0.32 5.23 21.36
CA GLU A 139 -1.14 5.36 21.37
C GLU A 139 -1.74 5.48 19.96
N THR A 140 -0.99 6.08 19.03
CA THR A 140 -1.43 6.34 17.64
C THR A 140 -0.40 5.88 16.63
N THR A 141 -0.88 5.44 15.47
CA THR A 141 -0.07 5.05 14.32
C THR A 141 0.24 6.25 13.43
N ARG A 142 1.48 6.31 12.88
CA ARG A 142 1.90 7.31 11.90
C ARG A 142 2.56 6.68 10.68
N ILE A 143 2.09 7.05 9.49
CA ILE A 143 2.67 6.61 8.21
C ILE A 143 3.06 7.83 7.38
N HIS A 144 4.32 7.88 6.96
CA HIS A 144 4.95 9.02 6.29
C HIS A 144 4.96 8.88 4.76
N GLY A 145 4.67 7.68 4.25
CA GLY A 145 4.58 7.45 2.81
C GLY A 145 4.01 6.08 2.49
N ILE A 146 3.17 6.05 1.47
CA ILE A 146 2.61 4.83 0.88
C ILE A 146 2.77 4.94 -0.63
N ASP A 147 3.24 3.87 -1.26
CA ASP A 147 3.37 3.76 -2.71
C ASP A 147 3.04 2.32 -3.13
N VAL A 148 2.43 2.17 -4.30
CA VAL A 148 2.00 0.89 -4.86
C VAL A 148 2.59 0.74 -6.25
N PHE A 149 3.11 -0.46 -6.54
CA PHE A 149 3.88 -0.72 -7.75
C PHE A 149 3.23 -1.82 -8.58
N GLY A 150 3.19 -1.67 -9.89
CA GLY A 150 2.55 -2.67 -10.74
C GLY A 150 2.33 -2.22 -12.18
N ILE A 151 1.29 -2.77 -12.79
CA ILE A 151 0.95 -2.57 -14.19
C ILE A 151 -0.49 -2.04 -14.26
N GLY A 152 -0.69 -0.87 -14.86
CA GLY A 152 -2.01 -0.36 -15.21
C GLY A 152 -2.56 -1.00 -16.49
N ALA A 153 -3.87 -1.11 -16.62
CA ALA A 153 -4.53 -1.69 -17.80
C ALA A 153 -4.16 -0.94 -19.10
N GLY A 154 -4.01 0.39 -19.04
CA GLY A 154 -3.57 1.20 -20.18
C GLY A 154 -2.08 1.07 -20.48
N THR A 155 -1.27 0.66 -19.49
CA THR A 155 0.16 0.44 -19.64
C THR A 155 0.46 -0.96 -20.16
N THR A 156 0.12 -1.23 -21.43
CA THR A 156 0.76 -2.35 -22.12
C THR A 156 2.23 -2.00 -22.27
N ASN A 157 3.08 -2.47 -21.35
CA ASN A 157 4.50 -2.24 -21.40
C ASN A 157 5.09 -3.05 -22.58
N MET A 158 5.02 -2.48 -23.79
CA MET A 158 5.55 -3.06 -25.03
C MET A 158 7.09 -3.14 -25.08
N SER A 159 7.76 -2.86 -23.95
CA SER A 159 9.22 -2.94 -23.81
C SER A 159 9.74 -4.37 -23.63
N ASP A 160 8.88 -5.31 -23.21
CA ASP A 160 9.26 -6.73 -23.03
C ASP A 160 9.08 -7.61 -24.29
N LEU A 161 8.61 -7.04 -25.41
CA LEU A 161 8.44 -7.75 -26.68
C LEU A 161 9.67 -7.69 -27.62
N LYS A 162 10.78 -7.06 -27.20
CA LYS A 162 12.03 -7.02 -27.99
C LYS A 162 13.18 -7.76 -27.30
N LYS A 163 13.15 -9.10 -27.30
CA LYS A 163 14.40 -9.90 -27.41
C LYS A 163 14.19 -11.37 -27.77
N VAL A 164 13.70 -11.63 -28.98
CA VAL A 164 14.12 -12.83 -29.72
C VAL A 164 14.26 -12.45 -31.19
N GLU A 165 15.29 -11.67 -31.53
CA GLU A 165 15.81 -11.66 -32.90
C GLU A 165 16.93 -12.68 -33.01
N HIS A 166 16.68 -13.63 -33.91
CA HIS A 166 17.59 -14.44 -34.70
C HIS A 166 19.10 -14.16 -34.55
N SER A 167 19.84 -15.21 -34.19
CA SER A 167 21.16 -15.47 -34.76
C SER A 167 21.10 -16.76 -35.57
N HIS A 168 21.05 -16.61 -36.88
CA HIS A 168 21.27 -17.65 -37.88
C HIS A 168 22.78 -17.83 -38.04
N ALA A 169 23.26 -19.07 -37.90
CA ALA A 169 24.33 -19.69 -38.70
C ALA A 169 24.37 -21.18 -38.38
#